data_AF-A0A511BRM1-F1
#
_entry.id   AF-A0A511BRM1-F1
#
_cell.length_a   1.000
_cell.length_b   1.000
_cell.length_c   1.000
_cell.angle_alpha   90.00
_cell.angle_beta   90.00
_cell.angle_gamma   90.00
#
_symmetry.space_group_name_H-M   'P 1'
#
loop_
_entity.id
_entity.type
_entity.pdbx_description
1 polymer ?
#
loop_
_entity_poly.entity_id
_entity_poly.type
_entity_poly.pdbx_seq_one_letter_code
_entity_poly.pdbx_strand_id
1 'polypeptide(L)'
;MMQRDEGPLLMAWLGYYARIFGFDALTIFDNGSVDPLTLHLLDHARRCGATIRYDCSDPADFHGKGQHLGAQIREWDRTGSYDFALPVDCDEFLAVVEDDGVSTSAGRILAEFARLRPERRALRIGSSLFNHPARPGWFSVDRAFIKGFLPARSIALIDNGQHTPASRLESGYALSRFTYLHWHNHGFAEMQRRARLKLANSLIDPDDRDALLRYAATPNMPGQHLVGILLAGEDSYLRRYEGTPCLVLNWARSPSDLSSAMEDGPVMFPDGPALRRWSGSAYERINPDVKGWPLGPLMHFLLHGHAEGRRF
;
A
#
# COMPACT_ATOMS: atom_id res chain seq x y z
N MET A 1 6.67 9.96 -0.52
CA MET A 1 5.27 10.06 -0.05
C MET A 1 4.76 11.49 -0.23
N MET A 2 3.48 11.69 -0.54
CA MET A 2 2.80 13.00 -0.42
C MET A 2 1.67 12.86 0.59
N GLN A 3 1.59 13.76 1.57
CA GLN A 3 0.72 13.63 2.74
C GLN A 3 0.13 14.98 3.16
N ARG A 4 -0.97 14.93 3.92
CA ARG A 4 -1.54 16.10 4.60
C ARG A 4 -2.24 15.66 5.88
N ASP A 5 -1.90 16.27 7.02
CA ASP A 5 -2.60 16.12 8.30
C ASP A 5 -2.78 14.64 8.77
N GLU A 6 -1.75 13.82 8.58
CA GLU A 6 -1.80 12.37 8.89
C GLU A 6 -1.58 12.04 10.39
N GLY A 7 -1.09 12.99 11.18
CA GLY A 7 -1.01 12.90 12.64
C GLY A 7 -0.30 11.63 13.14
N PRO A 8 -0.94 10.81 14.01
CA PRO A 8 -0.33 9.58 14.53
C PRO A 8 0.05 8.55 13.47
N LEU A 9 -0.62 8.55 12.30
CA LEU A 9 -0.30 7.62 11.23
C LEU A 9 1.07 7.96 10.62
N LEU A 10 1.38 9.25 10.45
CA LEU A 10 2.70 9.71 10.01
C LEU A 10 3.80 9.28 10.98
N MET A 11 3.54 9.31 12.28
CA MET A 11 4.49 8.84 13.30
C MET A 11 4.82 7.36 13.12
N ALA A 12 3.80 6.50 12.92
CA ALA A 12 4.00 5.09 12.64
C ALA A 12 4.76 4.87 11.32
N TRP A 13 4.38 5.60 10.27
CA TRP A 13 5.02 5.53 8.96
C TRP A 13 6.50 5.92 9.01
N LEU A 14 6.83 7.04 9.67
CA LEU A 14 8.22 7.50 9.84
C LEU A 14 9.04 6.48 10.62
N GLY A 15 8.54 6.00 11.77
CA GLY A 15 9.23 4.99 12.56
C GLY A 15 9.47 3.69 11.79
N TYR A 16 8.51 3.30 10.95
CA TYR A 16 8.58 2.11 10.13
C TYR A 16 9.62 2.22 9.00
N TYR A 17 9.47 3.22 8.13
CA TYR A 17 10.32 3.37 6.95
C TYR A 17 11.74 3.83 7.31
N ALA A 18 11.91 4.69 8.33
CA ALA A 18 13.24 5.09 8.77
C ALA A 18 14.03 3.92 9.39
N ARG A 19 13.35 2.97 10.05
CA ARG A 19 14.00 1.75 10.57
C ARG A 19 14.54 0.85 9.45
N ILE A 20 13.86 0.82 8.30
CA ILE A 20 14.25 -0.06 7.18
C ILE A 20 15.31 0.62 6.29
N PHE A 21 15.12 1.89 5.96
CA PHE A 21 15.90 2.59 4.93
C PHE A 21 16.78 3.73 5.44
N GLY A 22 16.59 4.18 6.69
CA GLY A 22 17.17 5.43 7.18
C GLY A 22 16.31 6.65 6.81
N PHE A 23 16.44 7.73 7.57
CA PHE A 23 15.71 8.98 7.31
C PHE A 23 16.19 9.68 6.03
N ASP A 24 17.48 9.58 5.71
CA ASP A 24 18.11 10.14 4.52
C ASP A 24 17.58 9.56 3.21
N ALA A 25 17.02 8.35 3.24
CA ALA A 25 16.33 7.74 2.11
C ALA A 25 14.88 8.23 1.93
N LEU A 26 14.33 9.03 2.87
CA LEU A 26 12.93 9.46 2.84
C LEU A 26 12.77 10.84 2.21
N THR A 27 11.84 10.94 1.28
CA THR A 27 11.36 12.23 0.76
C THR A 27 9.85 12.34 0.89
N ILE A 28 9.42 13.42 1.54
CA ILE A 28 8.04 13.66 1.94
C ILE A 28 7.60 15.02 1.39
N PHE A 29 6.53 15.01 0.60
CA PHE A 29 5.83 16.20 0.17
C PHE A 29 4.72 16.49 1.18
N ASP A 30 4.80 17.64 1.84
CA ASP A 30 3.74 18.15 2.69
C ASP A 30 2.75 18.97 1.85
N ASN A 31 1.53 18.46 1.69
CA ASN A 31 0.47 19.10 0.93
C ASN A 31 -0.35 20.07 1.79
N GLY A 32 0.34 20.97 2.49
CA GLY A 32 -0.27 22.04 3.27
C GLY A 32 -0.90 21.56 4.58
N SER A 33 -0.15 20.78 5.37
CA SER A 33 -0.62 20.37 6.70
C SER A 33 -0.77 21.57 7.64
N VAL A 34 -1.77 21.51 8.50
CA VAL A 34 -2.04 22.45 9.59
C VAL A 34 -2.12 21.76 10.95
N ASP A 35 -2.20 20.42 10.97
CA ASP A 35 -2.18 19.62 12.18
C ASP A 35 -0.84 19.80 12.94
N PRO A 36 -0.84 20.28 14.20
CA PRO A 36 0.38 20.54 14.95
C PRO A 36 1.28 19.32 15.13
N LEU A 37 0.69 18.12 15.29
CA LEU A 37 1.47 16.90 15.43
C LEU A 37 2.18 16.56 14.12
N THR A 38 1.48 16.61 13.00
CA THR A 38 2.04 16.39 11.66
C THR A 38 3.21 17.33 11.39
N LEU A 39 3.02 18.64 11.62
CA LEU A 39 4.07 19.64 11.43
C LEU A 39 5.30 19.38 12.32
N HIS A 40 5.08 19.00 13.59
CA HIS A 40 6.15 18.63 14.50
C HIS A 40 6.94 17.40 14.00
N LEU A 41 6.24 16.37 13.54
CA LEU A 41 6.84 15.13 13.02
C LEU A 41 7.66 15.38 11.75
N LEU A 42 7.17 16.21 10.84
CA LEU A 42 7.90 16.61 9.63
C LEU A 42 9.20 17.35 9.97
N ASP A 43 9.15 18.32 10.88
CA ASP A 43 10.34 19.06 11.31
C ASP A 43 11.33 18.15 12.06
N HIS A 44 10.83 17.19 12.85
CA HIS A 44 11.67 16.15 13.44
C HIS A 44 12.35 15.27 12.38
N ALA A 45 11.60 14.72 11.42
CA ALA A 45 12.14 13.89 10.35
C ALA A 45 13.19 14.64 9.52
N ARG A 46 12.96 15.93 9.24
CA ARG A 46 13.93 16.81 8.57
C ARG A 46 15.24 16.92 9.34
N ARG A 47 15.18 17.12 10.66
CA ARG A 47 16.38 17.16 11.52
C ARG A 47 17.12 15.82 11.57
N CYS A 48 16.39 14.71 11.38
CA CYS A 48 16.96 13.37 11.30
C CYS A 48 17.53 13.02 9.90
N GLY A 49 17.39 13.89 8.90
CA GLY A 49 17.99 13.73 7.57
C GLY A 49 16.99 13.53 6.44
N ALA A 50 15.69 13.41 6.71
CA ALA A 50 14.70 13.29 5.65
C ALA A 50 14.56 14.58 4.85
N THR A 51 14.27 14.42 3.55
CA THR A 51 13.95 15.56 2.69
C THR A 51 12.45 15.89 2.81
N ILE A 52 12.12 17.07 3.33
CA ILE A 52 10.75 17.56 3.40
C ILE A 52 10.53 18.68 2.38
N ARG A 53 9.48 18.55 1.59
CA ARG A 53 9.12 19.47 0.50
C ARG A 53 7.81 20.15 0.83
N TYR A 54 7.85 21.47 1.01
CA TYR A 54 6.69 22.32 1.36
C TYR A 54 6.16 23.13 0.18
N ASP A 55 6.74 22.95 -1.00
CA ASP A 55 6.42 23.68 -2.23
C ASP A 55 5.31 23.02 -3.06
N CYS A 56 4.66 21.98 -2.53
CA CYS A 56 3.53 21.28 -3.15
C CYS A 56 2.30 21.33 -2.23
N SER A 57 1.90 22.52 -1.78
CA SER A 57 0.87 22.73 -0.75
C SER A 57 -0.53 23.04 -1.29
N ASP A 58 -0.70 23.16 -2.61
CA ASP A 58 -2.01 23.41 -3.23
C ASP A 58 -2.80 22.09 -3.37
N PRO A 59 -4.13 22.06 -3.15
CA PRO A 59 -4.94 20.87 -3.44
C PRO A 59 -4.77 20.32 -4.87
N ALA A 60 -4.51 21.18 -5.87
CA ALA A 60 -4.20 20.78 -7.23
C ALA A 60 -2.91 19.96 -7.33
N ASP A 61 -1.93 20.18 -6.45
CA ASP A 61 -0.70 19.38 -6.39
C ASP A 61 -0.99 17.93 -6.01
N PHE A 62 -1.98 17.69 -5.14
CA PHE A 62 -2.41 16.35 -4.79
C PHE A 62 -3.04 15.63 -5.99
N HIS A 63 -3.83 16.33 -6.80
CA HIS A 63 -4.35 15.80 -8.05
C HIS A 63 -3.25 15.55 -9.08
N GLY A 64 -2.15 16.29 -9.01
CA GLY A 64 -0.94 16.11 -9.82
C GLY A 64 0.15 15.25 -9.17
N LYS A 65 -0.13 14.50 -8.09
CA LYS A 65 0.93 13.89 -7.25
C LYS A 65 1.92 13.00 -8.02
N GLY A 66 1.46 12.30 -9.06
CA GLY A 66 2.33 11.49 -9.91
C GLY A 66 3.40 12.33 -10.63
N GLN A 67 3.05 13.55 -11.08
CA GLN A 67 3.99 14.44 -11.74
C GLN A 67 5.08 14.91 -10.78
N HIS A 68 4.71 15.30 -9.55
CA HIS A 68 5.65 15.73 -8.51
C HIS A 68 6.60 14.61 -8.09
N LEU A 69 6.06 13.42 -7.83
CA LEU A 69 6.88 12.23 -7.54
C LEU A 69 7.80 11.89 -8.71
N GLY A 70 7.30 11.95 -9.94
CA GLY A 70 8.09 11.68 -11.14
C GLY A 70 9.21 12.71 -11.35
N ALA A 71 8.97 13.99 -11.07
CA ALA A 71 9.99 15.03 -11.11
C ALA A 71 11.09 14.78 -10.08
N GLN A 72 10.72 14.39 -8.87
CA GLN A 72 11.70 14.05 -7.81
C GLN A 72 12.56 12.84 -8.17
N ILE A 73 11.97 11.79 -8.74
CA ILE A 73 12.72 10.61 -9.19
C ILE A 73 13.69 10.97 -10.31
N ARG A 74 13.27 11.82 -11.27
CA ARG A 74 14.16 12.32 -12.33
C ARG A 74 15.31 13.17 -11.78
N GLU A 75 15.08 13.90 -10.70
CA GLU A 75 16.15 14.61 -10.02
C GLU A 75 17.15 13.65 -9.38
N TRP A 76 16.67 12.63 -8.66
CA TRP A 76 17.55 11.59 -8.12
C TRP A 76 18.33 10.85 -9.21
N ASP A 77 17.70 10.57 -10.37
CA ASP A 77 18.36 9.96 -11.52
C ASP A 77 19.59 10.75 -11.99
N ARG A 78 19.56 12.08 -11.83
CA ARG A 78 20.64 12.99 -12.22
C ARG A 78 21.71 13.16 -11.15
N THR A 79 21.32 13.23 -9.89
CA THR A 79 22.20 13.74 -8.81
C THR A 79 22.49 12.72 -7.70
N GLY A 80 21.68 11.68 -7.58
CA GLY A 80 21.70 10.74 -6.47
C GLY A 80 22.33 9.38 -6.78
N SER A 81 22.58 8.63 -5.70
CA SER A 81 22.86 7.20 -5.72
C SER A 81 21.77 6.50 -4.94
N TYR A 82 21.00 5.65 -5.62
CA TYR A 82 19.96 4.82 -5.02
C TYR A 82 19.74 3.60 -5.92
N ASP A 83 19.13 2.54 -5.37
CA ASP A 83 18.82 1.31 -6.13
C ASP A 83 17.39 1.37 -6.72
N PHE A 84 16.42 1.84 -5.93
CA PHE A 84 15.00 1.88 -6.30
C PHE A 84 14.30 3.15 -5.83
N ALA A 85 13.36 3.64 -6.64
CA ALA A 85 12.41 4.65 -6.23
C ALA A 85 11.07 3.98 -5.89
N LEU A 86 10.69 4.02 -4.60
CA LEU A 86 9.47 3.44 -4.07
C LEU A 86 8.48 4.56 -3.63
N PRO A 87 7.47 4.86 -4.44
CA PRO A 87 6.31 5.64 -4.02
C PRO A 87 5.49 4.87 -2.98
N VAL A 88 5.04 5.55 -1.93
CA VAL A 88 4.25 4.98 -0.83
C VAL A 88 3.29 6.05 -0.31
N ASP A 89 2.04 5.68 -0.04
CA ASP A 89 1.06 6.51 0.67
C ASP A 89 1.16 6.30 2.22
N CYS A 90 0.65 7.23 3.03
CA CYS A 90 0.91 7.21 4.49
C CYS A 90 0.26 6.04 5.23
N ASP A 91 -0.77 5.42 4.64
CA ASP A 91 -1.48 4.25 5.16
C ASP A 91 -0.91 2.91 4.68
N GLU A 92 0.17 2.93 3.88
CA GLU A 92 0.79 1.75 3.26
C GLU A 92 2.11 1.37 3.96
N PHE A 93 2.20 0.13 4.45
CA PHE A 93 3.38 -0.41 5.12
C PHE A 93 3.92 -1.62 4.37
N LEU A 94 5.12 -1.49 3.80
CA LEU A 94 5.72 -2.50 2.93
C LEU A 94 6.02 -3.80 3.69
N ALA A 95 5.51 -4.93 3.22
CA ALA A 95 5.85 -6.24 3.75
C ALA A 95 6.33 -7.15 2.62
N VAL A 96 7.02 -8.24 2.96
CA VAL A 96 7.40 -9.29 2.01
C VAL A 96 6.61 -10.57 2.30
N VAL A 97 6.05 -11.18 1.26
CA VAL A 97 5.39 -12.48 1.34
C VAL A 97 6.45 -13.56 1.16
N GLU A 98 6.76 -14.29 2.23
CA GLU A 98 7.62 -15.46 2.24
C GLU A 98 6.82 -16.74 1.97
N ASP A 99 7.47 -17.89 1.90
CA ASP A 99 6.80 -19.15 1.54
C ASP A 99 5.81 -19.60 2.63
N ASP A 100 6.11 -19.28 3.89
CA ASP A 100 5.33 -19.67 5.08
C ASP A 100 4.70 -18.48 5.82
N GLY A 101 4.86 -17.24 5.35
CA GLY A 101 4.36 -16.09 6.07
C GLY A 101 4.50 -14.73 5.38
N VAL A 102 4.16 -13.68 6.12
CA VAL A 102 4.33 -12.27 5.72
C VAL A 102 5.28 -11.63 6.72
N SER A 103 6.26 -10.88 6.23
CA SER A 103 7.31 -10.27 7.05
C SER A 103 7.42 -8.76 6.88
N THR A 104 7.61 -8.07 7.99
CA THR A 104 7.95 -6.64 8.07
C THR A 104 9.37 -6.39 8.58
N SER A 105 10.18 -7.45 8.61
CA SER A 105 11.59 -7.39 8.98
C SER A 105 12.39 -6.61 7.95
N ALA A 106 13.18 -5.63 8.42
CA ALA A 106 14.05 -4.83 7.58
C ALA A 106 15.01 -5.72 6.77
N GLY A 107 15.60 -6.75 7.40
CA GLY A 107 16.52 -7.67 6.73
C GLY A 107 15.85 -8.44 5.58
N ARG A 108 14.60 -8.88 5.77
CA ARG A 108 13.83 -9.61 4.74
C ARG A 108 13.42 -8.71 3.59
N ILE A 109 13.00 -7.48 3.91
CA ILE A 109 12.65 -6.47 2.90
C ILE A 109 13.87 -6.09 2.06
N LEU A 110 15.02 -5.81 2.71
CA LEU A 110 16.26 -5.46 2.02
C LEU A 110 16.80 -6.63 1.18
N ALA A 111 16.63 -7.89 1.64
CA ALA A 111 16.99 -9.07 0.85
C ALA A 111 16.16 -9.19 -0.44
N GLU A 112 14.86 -8.87 -0.38
CA GLU A 112 14.01 -8.85 -1.58
C GLU A 112 14.42 -7.73 -2.53
N PHE A 113 14.73 -6.52 -2.04
CA PHE A 113 15.30 -5.47 -2.89
C PHE A 113 16.61 -5.91 -3.54
N ALA A 114 17.50 -6.56 -2.79
CA ALA A 114 18.76 -7.07 -3.33
C ALA A 114 18.54 -8.11 -4.44
N ARG A 115 17.55 -9.00 -4.28
CA ARG A 115 17.16 -9.98 -5.33
C ARG A 115 16.67 -9.29 -6.60
N LEU A 116 15.96 -8.17 -6.45
CA LEU A 116 15.37 -7.41 -7.55
C LEU A 116 16.36 -6.46 -8.25
N ARG A 117 17.56 -6.25 -7.69
CA ARG A 117 18.55 -5.28 -8.21
C ARG A 117 18.90 -5.45 -9.70
N PRO A 118 18.97 -6.67 -10.28
CA PRO A 118 19.25 -6.84 -11.70
C PRO A 118 18.10 -6.42 -12.63
N GLU A 119 16.90 -6.20 -12.10
CA GLU A 119 15.71 -5.89 -12.90
C GLU A 119 15.80 -4.50 -13.54
N ARG A 120 15.35 -4.41 -14.79
CA ARG A 120 15.37 -3.18 -15.59
C ARG A 120 13.98 -2.67 -15.93
N ARG A 121 12.96 -3.52 -15.85
CA ARG A 121 11.54 -3.19 -16.02
C ARG A 121 11.01 -2.46 -14.78
N ALA A 122 9.80 -1.94 -14.89
CA ALA A 122 9.07 -1.50 -13.70
C ALA A 122 8.77 -2.71 -12.80
N LEU A 123 8.77 -2.53 -11.49
CA LEU A 123 8.41 -3.58 -10.54
C LEU A 123 6.99 -3.38 -10.05
N ARG A 124 6.29 -4.50 -9.82
CA ARG A 124 4.90 -4.53 -9.40
C ARG A 124 4.75 -5.28 -8.08
N ILE A 125 4.04 -4.64 -7.17
CA ILE A 125 3.46 -5.21 -5.96
C ILE A 125 2.09 -5.74 -6.38
N GLY A 126 1.99 -7.06 -6.49
CA GLY A 126 0.86 -7.73 -7.17
C GLY A 126 -0.41 -7.87 -6.33
N SER A 127 -0.32 -7.57 -5.03
CA SER A 127 -1.45 -7.60 -4.10
C SER A 127 -1.23 -6.62 -2.95
N SER A 128 -2.33 -6.14 -2.38
CA SER A 128 -2.36 -5.39 -1.13
C SER A 128 -3.26 -6.06 -0.11
N LEU A 129 -2.87 -5.96 1.16
CA LEU A 129 -3.57 -6.50 2.31
C LEU A 129 -4.28 -5.35 3.02
N PHE A 130 -5.58 -5.21 2.77
CA PHE A 130 -6.41 -4.15 3.35
C PHE A 130 -6.94 -4.54 4.72
N ASN A 131 -6.73 -3.70 5.74
CA ASN A 131 -7.18 -4.01 7.09
C ASN A 131 -8.71 -4.17 7.17
N HIS A 132 -9.18 -5.08 8.02
CA HIS A 132 -10.60 -5.20 8.32
C HIS A 132 -10.98 -4.16 9.41
N PRO A 133 -11.98 -3.30 9.17
CA PRO A 133 -12.27 -2.16 10.04
C PRO A 133 -12.76 -2.55 11.43
N ALA A 134 -13.41 -3.71 11.56
CA ALA A 134 -13.94 -4.22 12.83
C ALA A 134 -13.12 -5.37 13.45
N ARG A 135 -12.00 -5.79 12.82
CA ARG A 135 -11.22 -6.96 13.25
C ARG A 135 -9.73 -6.64 13.16
N PRO A 136 -9.12 -6.05 14.20
CA PRO A 136 -7.68 -5.73 14.19
C PRO A 136 -6.83 -6.98 13.90
N GLY A 137 -5.83 -6.83 13.03
CA GLY A 137 -4.97 -7.93 12.58
C GLY A 137 -5.55 -8.76 11.43
N TRP A 138 -6.79 -8.50 11.00
CA TRP A 138 -7.36 -9.16 9.83
C TRP A 138 -7.14 -8.30 8.59
N PHE A 139 -6.73 -8.93 7.50
CA PHE A 139 -6.47 -8.24 6.24
C PHE A 139 -7.08 -8.99 5.06
N SER A 140 -7.95 -8.33 4.30
CA SER A 140 -8.49 -8.84 3.04
C SER A 140 -7.49 -8.61 1.92
N VAL A 141 -7.30 -9.62 1.07
CA VAL A 141 -6.42 -9.54 -0.10
C VAL A 141 -7.17 -8.84 -1.23
N ASP A 142 -6.60 -7.75 -1.73
CA ASP A 142 -7.00 -7.13 -2.98
C ASP A 142 -5.93 -7.37 -4.05
N ARG A 143 -6.33 -8.03 -5.15
CA ARG A 143 -5.47 -8.34 -6.30
C ARG A 143 -5.59 -7.31 -7.42
N ALA A 144 -6.63 -6.46 -7.38
CA ALA A 144 -6.84 -5.39 -8.33
C ALA A 144 -6.10 -4.12 -7.91
N PHE A 145 -5.90 -3.92 -6.60
CA PHE A 145 -5.07 -2.85 -6.09
C PHE A 145 -3.58 -3.21 -6.19
N ILE A 146 -2.99 -2.86 -7.33
CA ILE A 146 -1.55 -3.00 -7.57
C ILE A 146 -0.82 -1.69 -7.27
N LYS A 147 0.44 -1.79 -6.88
CA LYS A 147 1.35 -0.64 -6.81
C LYS A 147 2.62 -0.96 -7.55
N GLY A 148 3.36 0.05 -7.98
CA GLY A 148 4.63 -0.16 -8.64
C GLY A 148 5.73 0.75 -8.16
N PHE A 149 6.95 0.32 -8.43
CA PHE A 149 8.18 1.04 -8.14
C PHE A 149 9.19 0.82 -9.25
N LEU A 150 10.27 1.60 -9.25
CA LEU A 150 11.18 1.70 -10.39
C LEU A 150 12.63 1.46 -9.96
N PRO A 151 13.43 0.73 -10.77
CA PRO A 151 14.88 0.77 -10.63
C PRO A 151 15.40 2.20 -10.80
N ALA A 152 16.56 2.50 -10.23
CA ALA A 152 17.22 3.77 -10.47
C ALA A 152 17.48 4.00 -11.97
N ARG A 153 17.47 5.27 -12.38
CA ARG A 153 17.75 5.73 -13.75
C ARG A 153 16.77 5.20 -14.78
N SER A 154 15.57 4.82 -14.36
CA SER A 154 14.63 4.12 -15.23
C SER A 154 13.31 4.83 -15.48
N ILE A 155 12.96 5.91 -14.76
CA ILE A 155 11.60 6.46 -14.87
C ILE A 155 11.28 6.96 -16.29
N ALA A 156 10.18 6.44 -16.85
CA ALA A 156 9.50 7.03 -18.00
C ALA A 156 8.25 7.78 -17.53
N LEU A 157 7.38 7.07 -16.82
CA LEU A 157 6.08 7.54 -16.35
C LEU A 157 5.77 6.99 -14.97
N ILE A 158 5.02 7.75 -14.19
CA ILE A 158 4.34 7.31 -12.98
C ILE A 158 2.95 7.96 -12.95
N ASP A 159 1.91 7.17 -12.73
CA ASP A 159 0.55 7.68 -12.60
C ASP A 159 0.29 8.23 -11.19
N ASN A 160 -0.80 8.97 -11.03
CA ASN A 160 -1.15 9.58 -9.75
C ASN A 160 -1.38 8.55 -8.65
N GLY A 161 -1.93 7.37 -8.94
CA GLY A 161 -2.13 6.33 -7.96
C GLY A 161 -0.88 5.50 -7.67
N GLN A 162 0.19 5.69 -8.48
CA GLN A 162 1.43 4.94 -8.44
C GLN A 162 1.20 3.44 -8.74
N HIS A 163 0.16 3.11 -9.49
CA HIS A 163 -0.27 1.73 -9.77
C HIS A 163 0.55 1.08 -10.87
N THR A 164 0.92 1.85 -11.88
CA THR A 164 1.48 1.37 -13.15
C THR A 164 2.61 2.28 -13.65
N PRO A 165 3.71 2.43 -12.90
CA PRO A 165 4.87 3.12 -13.42
C PRO A 165 5.47 2.36 -14.61
N ALA A 166 6.18 3.10 -15.47
CA ALA A 166 6.85 2.55 -16.64
C ALA A 166 8.35 2.85 -16.60
N SER A 167 9.15 1.85 -16.96
CA SER A 167 10.60 1.98 -17.14
C SER A 167 10.94 2.34 -18.59
N ARG A 168 11.89 3.26 -18.77
CA ARG A 168 12.52 3.58 -20.06
C ARG A 168 13.64 2.61 -20.44
N LEU A 169 14.10 1.77 -19.50
CA LEU A 169 15.20 0.83 -19.73
C LEU A 169 14.71 -0.47 -20.39
N GLU A 170 13.51 -0.92 -20.00
CA GLU A 170 12.87 -2.12 -20.55
C GLU A 170 11.36 -2.07 -20.33
N SER A 171 10.59 -2.54 -21.32
CA SER A 171 9.12 -2.54 -21.28
C SER A 171 8.54 -3.64 -20.40
N GLY A 172 7.30 -3.44 -19.94
CA GLY A 172 6.58 -4.41 -19.12
C GLY A 172 6.88 -4.26 -17.64
N TYR A 173 6.56 -5.31 -16.86
CA TYR A 173 6.78 -5.32 -15.42
C TYR A 173 7.30 -6.66 -14.91
N ALA A 174 7.99 -6.62 -13.77
CA ALA A 174 8.37 -7.77 -12.97
C ALA A 174 7.55 -7.80 -11.68
N LEU A 175 7.02 -8.96 -11.30
CA LEU A 175 6.38 -9.09 -9.99
C LEU A 175 7.44 -9.21 -8.88
N SER A 176 7.17 -8.54 -7.78
CA SER A 176 7.94 -8.65 -6.54
C SER A 176 7.21 -9.55 -5.53
N ARG A 177 7.93 -10.00 -4.50
CA ARG A 177 7.33 -10.65 -3.32
C ARG A 177 6.73 -9.63 -2.35
N PHE A 178 6.82 -8.34 -2.63
CA PHE A 178 6.26 -7.32 -1.76
C PHE A 178 4.74 -7.32 -1.78
N THR A 179 4.17 -6.85 -0.69
CA THR A 179 2.77 -6.47 -0.51
C THR A 179 2.72 -5.25 0.42
N TYR A 180 1.56 -4.59 0.52
CA TYR A 180 1.34 -3.58 1.57
C TYR A 180 0.38 -4.11 2.61
N LEU A 181 0.73 -3.93 3.89
CA LEU A 181 -0.25 -3.86 4.95
C LEU A 181 -0.86 -2.46 4.90
N HIS A 182 -2.15 -2.39 4.56
CA HIS A 182 -2.83 -1.14 4.24
C HIS A 182 -3.87 -0.83 5.33
N TRP A 183 -3.60 0.19 6.15
CA TRP A 183 -4.54 0.69 7.16
C TRP A 183 -5.50 1.74 6.60
N HIS A 184 -6.16 1.38 5.51
CA HIS A 184 -7.06 2.24 4.76
C HIS A 184 -8.48 2.29 5.33
N ASN A 185 -8.95 1.16 5.85
CA ASN A 185 -10.36 0.96 6.17
C ASN A 185 -10.64 1.35 7.61
N HIS A 186 -11.65 2.19 7.79
CA HIS A 186 -12.12 2.63 9.10
C HIS A 186 -13.55 2.15 9.37
N GLY A 187 -14.07 2.42 10.58
CA GLY A 187 -15.49 2.25 10.86
C GLY A 187 -16.37 2.99 9.84
N PHE A 188 -17.58 2.51 9.59
CA PHE A 188 -18.39 3.00 8.47
C PHE A 188 -18.64 4.51 8.51
N ALA A 189 -18.99 5.06 9.68
CA ALA A 189 -19.20 6.50 9.85
C ALA A 189 -17.94 7.34 9.57
N GLU A 190 -16.77 6.83 9.98
CA GLU A 190 -15.47 7.45 9.71
C GLU A 190 -15.16 7.45 8.20
N MET A 191 -15.39 6.31 7.54
CA MET A 191 -15.21 6.19 6.09
C MET A 191 -16.12 7.13 5.32
N GLN A 192 -17.39 7.28 5.73
CA GLN A 192 -18.28 8.25 5.12
C GLN A 192 -17.78 9.69 5.31
N ARG A 193 -17.33 10.06 6.51
CA ARG A 193 -16.77 11.41 6.75
C ARG A 193 -15.56 11.68 5.85
N ARG A 194 -14.62 10.74 5.75
CA ARG A 194 -13.43 10.86 4.89
C ARG A 194 -13.80 10.93 3.41
N ALA A 195 -14.76 10.12 2.97
CA ALA A 195 -15.26 10.16 1.60
C ALA A 195 -15.88 11.52 1.25
N ARG A 196 -16.71 12.10 2.15
CA ARG A 196 -17.28 13.45 1.95
C ARG A 196 -16.20 14.51 1.82
N LEU A 197 -15.21 14.54 2.72
CA LEU A 197 -14.12 15.51 2.69
C LEU A 197 -13.33 15.43 1.37
N LYS A 198 -13.04 14.21 0.91
CA LYS A 198 -12.28 13.99 -0.32
C LYS A 198 -13.07 14.34 -1.58
N LEU A 199 -14.38 14.07 -1.61
CA LEU A 199 -15.24 14.36 -2.76
C LEU A 199 -15.67 15.83 -2.84
N ALA A 200 -15.76 16.53 -1.70
CA ALA A 200 -16.01 17.98 -1.69
C ALA A 200 -14.92 18.74 -2.46
N ASN A 201 -13.68 18.24 -2.46
CA ASN A 201 -12.57 18.79 -3.25
C ASN A 201 -12.66 18.45 -4.75
N SER A 202 -13.53 17.52 -5.15
CA SER A 202 -13.69 17.03 -6.52
C SER A 202 -14.85 17.68 -7.29
N LEU A 203 -15.29 18.87 -6.86
CA LEU A 203 -16.36 19.65 -7.51
C LEU A 203 -17.75 18.98 -7.51
N ILE A 204 -18.01 18.07 -6.58
CA ILE A 204 -19.35 17.50 -6.36
C ILE A 204 -19.82 17.76 -4.94
N ASP A 205 -21.13 18.00 -4.79
CA ASP A 205 -21.78 17.97 -3.50
C ASP A 205 -21.90 16.50 -3.03
N PRO A 206 -21.21 16.10 -1.95
CA PRO A 206 -21.23 14.73 -1.49
C PRO A 206 -22.55 14.31 -0.82
N ASP A 207 -23.49 15.25 -0.60
CA ASP A 207 -24.81 14.96 -0.06
C ASP A 207 -25.92 14.99 -1.14
N ASP A 208 -25.61 15.37 -2.39
CA ASP A 208 -26.50 15.22 -3.55
C ASP A 208 -26.39 13.79 -4.13
N ARG A 209 -27.36 12.95 -3.77
CA ARG A 209 -27.43 11.55 -4.22
C ARG A 209 -27.46 11.41 -5.75
N ASP A 210 -28.15 12.29 -6.47
CA ASP A 210 -28.23 12.20 -7.93
C ASP A 210 -26.92 12.66 -8.57
N ALA A 211 -26.23 13.65 -7.99
CA ALA A 211 -24.88 14.01 -8.40
C ALA A 211 -23.89 12.84 -8.17
N LEU A 212 -23.97 12.17 -7.02
CA LEU A 212 -23.15 10.99 -6.74
C LEU A 212 -23.39 9.88 -7.75
N LEU A 213 -24.64 9.58 -8.10
CA LEU A 213 -24.96 8.56 -9.12
C LEU A 213 -24.41 8.92 -10.51
N ARG A 214 -24.52 10.19 -10.93
CA ARG A 214 -23.92 10.68 -12.19
C ARG A 214 -22.39 10.58 -12.16
N TYR A 215 -21.78 10.94 -11.03
CA TYR A 215 -20.33 10.87 -10.84
C TYR A 215 -19.84 9.42 -10.87
N ALA A 216 -20.56 8.49 -10.23
CA ALA A 216 -20.26 7.07 -10.25
C ALA A 216 -20.37 6.45 -11.67
N ALA A 217 -21.24 6.97 -12.53
CA ALA A 217 -21.37 6.51 -13.91
C ALA A 217 -20.27 7.07 -14.84
N THR A 218 -19.52 8.09 -14.41
CA THR A 218 -18.49 8.73 -15.23
C THR A 218 -17.16 8.02 -15.02
N PRO A 219 -16.59 7.36 -16.04
CA PRO A 219 -15.36 6.59 -15.88
C PRO A 219 -14.16 7.50 -15.56
N ASN A 220 -13.24 6.98 -14.75
CA ASN A 220 -11.94 7.60 -14.43
C ASN A 220 -12.02 8.93 -13.65
N MET A 221 -13.10 9.17 -12.92
CA MET A 221 -13.21 10.37 -12.09
C MET A 221 -12.39 10.25 -10.79
N PRO A 222 -11.71 11.32 -10.34
CA PRO A 222 -10.96 11.33 -9.09
C PRO A 222 -11.84 10.94 -7.89
N GLY A 223 -11.43 9.94 -7.12
CA GLY A 223 -12.18 9.50 -5.94
C GLY A 223 -13.50 8.78 -6.23
N GLN A 224 -13.80 8.40 -7.48
CA GLN A 224 -15.02 7.66 -7.85
C GLN A 224 -15.27 6.42 -6.98
N HIS A 225 -14.22 5.70 -6.58
CA HIS A 225 -14.31 4.53 -5.70
C HIS A 225 -14.91 4.83 -4.32
N LEU A 226 -14.90 6.09 -3.88
CA LEU A 226 -15.47 6.51 -2.59
C LEU A 226 -16.98 6.72 -2.65
N VAL A 227 -17.55 6.91 -3.85
CA VAL A 227 -18.99 7.16 -4.02
C VAL A 227 -19.81 5.99 -3.50
N GLY A 228 -19.34 4.76 -3.71
CA GLY A 228 -19.99 3.56 -3.19
C GLY A 228 -20.18 3.59 -1.67
N ILE A 229 -19.26 4.20 -0.92
CA ILE A 229 -19.36 4.31 0.55
C ILE A 229 -20.48 5.27 0.98
N LEU A 230 -20.73 6.32 0.20
CA LEU A 230 -21.80 7.29 0.48
C LEU A 230 -23.18 6.78 0.04
N LEU A 231 -23.23 5.93 -0.99
CA LEU A 231 -24.47 5.36 -1.51
C LEU A 231 -24.89 4.06 -0.81
N ALA A 232 -23.94 3.32 -0.23
CA ALA A 232 -24.19 2.04 0.43
C ALA A 232 -24.54 2.21 1.92
N GLY A 233 -25.23 1.22 2.48
CA GLY A 233 -25.40 1.10 3.93
C GLY A 233 -24.24 0.36 4.59
N GLU A 234 -24.16 0.43 5.93
CA GLU A 234 -23.11 -0.20 6.74
C GLU A 234 -22.96 -1.70 6.47
N ASP A 235 -24.08 -2.42 6.36
CA ASP A 235 -24.09 -3.84 6.02
C ASP A 235 -23.38 -4.14 4.70
N SER A 236 -23.62 -3.32 3.67
CA SER A 236 -22.97 -3.49 2.37
C SER A 236 -21.48 -3.13 2.44
N TYR A 237 -21.10 -2.17 3.28
CA TYR A 237 -19.71 -1.82 3.53
C TYR A 237 -18.95 -2.96 4.22
N LEU A 238 -19.57 -3.66 5.17
CA LEU A 238 -18.95 -4.79 5.87
C LEU A 238 -18.92 -6.06 5.02
N ARG A 239 -19.94 -6.31 4.19
CA ARG A 239 -19.99 -7.48 3.30
C ARG A 239 -18.95 -7.46 2.18
N ARG A 240 -18.30 -6.33 1.88
CA ARG A 240 -17.30 -6.24 0.80
C ARG A 240 -16.07 -7.12 1.03
N TYR A 241 -15.84 -7.58 2.26
CA TYR A 241 -14.75 -8.49 2.59
C TYR A 241 -15.16 -9.97 2.50
N GLU A 242 -16.46 -10.26 2.35
CA GLU A 242 -16.96 -11.63 2.19
C GLU A 242 -16.50 -12.22 0.86
N GLY A 243 -16.04 -13.47 0.88
CA GLY A 243 -15.58 -14.17 -0.32
C GLY A 243 -14.19 -13.74 -0.83
N THR A 244 -13.51 -12.82 -0.16
CA THR A 244 -12.09 -12.54 -0.40
C THR A 244 -11.21 -13.33 0.56
N PRO A 245 -10.01 -13.79 0.14
CA PRO A 245 -9.10 -14.42 1.08
C PRO A 245 -8.71 -13.39 2.13
N CYS A 246 -8.82 -13.78 3.39
CA CYS A 246 -8.46 -12.94 4.52
C CYS A 246 -7.32 -13.60 5.30
N LEU A 247 -6.28 -12.83 5.58
CA LEU A 247 -5.17 -13.23 6.44
C LEU A 247 -5.43 -12.70 7.84
N VAL A 248 -4.99 -13.45 8.84
CA VAL A 248 -4.93 -12.99 10.23
C VAL A 248 -3.47 -12.92 10.65
N LEU A 249 -3.02 -11.69 10.90
CA LEU A 249 -1.68 -11.29 11.33
C LEU A 249 -1.79 -10.72 12.74
N ASN A 250 -1.69 -11.59 13.76
CA ASN A 250 -1.90 -11.19 15.16
C ASN A 250 -0.90 -10.14 15.68
N TRP A 251 0.22 -9.98 14.98
CA TRP A 251 1.29 -9.02 15.28
C TRP A 251 1.10 -7.66 14.57
N ALA A 252 0.14 -7.54 13.64
CA ALA A 252 -0.13 -6.31 12.88
C ALA A 252 -1.54 -5.78 13.16
N ARG A 253 -1.87 -5.47 14.43
CA ARG A 253 -3.21 -5.03 14.81
C ARG A 253 -3.40 -3.53 14.58
N SER A 254 -2.33 -2.76 14.69
CA SER A 254 -2.26 -1.32 14.43
C SER A 254 -0.98 -0.95 13.67
N PRO A 255 -0.94 0.22 12.98
CA PRO A 255 0.29 0.70 12.34
C PRO A 255 1.45 0.84 13.33
N SER A 256 1.15 1.28 14.56
CA SER A 256 2.14 1.48 15.62
C SER A 256 2.77 0.17 16.09
N ASP A 257 2.08 -0.98 15.95
CA ASP A 257 2.62 -2.28 16.33
C ASP A 257 3.85 -2.63 15.49
N LEU A 258 3.90 -2.18 14.23
CA LEU A 258 4.99 -2.45 13.29
C LEU A 258 6.31 -1.72 13.62
N SER A 259 6.24 -0.75 14.52
CA SER A 259 7.43 -0.03 15.03
C SER A 259 8.17 -0.82 16.10
N SER A 260 7.50 -1.77 16.74
CA SER A 260 8.10 -2.68 17.71
C SER A 260 8.75 -3.86 16.99
N ALA A 261 9.94 -4.28 17.42
CA ALA A 261 10.74 -5.34 16.80
C ALA A 261 10.15 -6.75 17.02
N MET A 262 8.84 -6.90 16.87
CA MET A 262 8.20 -8.21 16.90
C MET A 262 8.62 -8.99 15.66
N GLU A 263 9.22 -10.16 15.88
CA GLU A 263 9.47 -11.12 14.82
C GLU A 263 8.15 -11.55 14.17
N ASP A 264 8.19 -11.71 12.86
CA ASP A 264 7.04 -12.00 12.03
C ASP A 264 6.37 -13.30 12.48
N GLY A 265 5.06 -13.25 12.77
CA GLY A 265 4.29 -14.39 13.22
C GLY A 265 3.63 -15.17 12.07
N PRO A 266 3.18 -16.40 12.33
CA PRO A 266 2.57 -17.24 11.31
C PRO A 266 1.35 -16.56 10.68
N VAL A 267 1.20 -16.72 9.36
CA VAL A 267 -0.03 -16.34 8.67
C VAL A 267 -1.11 -17.37 9.00
N MET A 268 -2.25 -16.87 9.46
CA MET A 268 -3.42 -17.69 9.72
C MET A 268 -4.53 -17.33 8.74
N PHE A 269 -5.36 -18.32 8.39
CA PHE A 269 -6.55 -18.16 7.55
C PHE A 269 -7.79 -18.58 8.34
N PRO A 270 -8.95 -17.91 8.12
CA PRO A 270 -10.23 -18.37 8.65
C PRO A 270 -10.60 -19.75 8.08
N ASP A 271 -11.04 -20.66 8.95
CA ASP A 271 -11.55 -21.98 8.59
C ASP A 271 -12.80 -22.27 9.45
N GLY A 272 -13.96 -21.80 8.97
CA GLY A 272 -15.19 -21.77 9.75
C GLY A 272 -15.01 -20.97 11.05
N PRO A 273 -15.28 -21.55 12.24
CA PRO A 273 -15.05 -20.88 13.52
C PRO A 273 -13.57 -20.91 13.98
N ALA A 274 -12.71 -21.67 13.32
CA ALA A 274 -11.31 -21.86 13.70
C ALA A 274 -10.36 -21.01 12.83
N LEU A 275 -9.11 -20.92 13.28
CA LEU A 275 -8.00 -20.38 12.48
C LEU A 275 -7.07 -21.50 12.09
N ARG A 276 -6.70 -21.55 10.81
CA ARG A 276 -5.76 -22.52 10.26
C ARG A 276 -4.45 -21.85 9.91
N ARG A 277 -3.34 -22.41 10.38
CA ARG A 277 -2.00 -21.94 10.04
C ARG A 277 -1.66 -22.29 8.60
N TRP A 278 -1.09 -21.33 7.87
CA TRP A 278 -0.53 -21.55 6.54
C TRP A 278 0.71 -22.45 6.58
N SER A 279 0.89 -23.28 5.56
CA SER A 279 2.11 -24.07 5.34
C SER A 279 2.38 -24.18 3.84
N GLY A 280 3.46 -23.56 3.38
CA GLY A 280 3.86 -23.58 1.98
C GLY A 280 4.16 -25.00 1.50
N SER A 281 4.88 -25.78 2.30
CA SER A 281 5.20 -27.18 1.99
C SER A 281 3.97 -28.09 1.93
N ALA A 282 2.96 -27.87 2.80
CA ALA A 282 1.69 -28.59 2.72
C ALA A 282 0.93 -28.23 1.43
N TYR A 283 0.91 -26.94 1.06
CA TYR A 283 0.29 -26.45 -0.17
C TYR A 283 0.95 -27.04 -1.41
N GLU A 284 2.28 -27.02 -1.51
CA GLU A 284 3.02 -27.61 -2.64
C GLU A 284 2.84 -29.12 -2.75
N ARG A 285 2.74 -29.84 -1.63
CA ARG A 285 2.50 -31.29 -1.64
C ARG A 285 1.13 -31.63 -2.23
N ILE A 286 0.12 -30.80 -2.00
CA ILE A 286 -1.23 -30.96 -2.57
C ILE A 286 -1.28 -30.42 -4.01
N ASN A 287 -0.46 -29.41 -4.32
CA ASN A 287 -0.44 -28.67 -5.58
C ASN A 287 0.98 -28.69 -6.17
N PRO A 288 1.46 -29.83 -6.69
CA PRO A 288 2.86 -29.99 -7.09
C PRO A 288 3.27 -29.11 -8.28
N ASP A 289 2.30 -28.59 -9.05
CA ASP A 289 2.51 -27.62 -10.13
C ASP A 289 2.99 -26.24 -9.62
N VAL A 290 2.75 -25.93 -8.36
CA VAL A 290 3.20 -24.67 -7.73
C VAL A 290 4.68 -24.73 -7.33
N LYS A 291 5.27 -25.93 -7.24
CA LYS A 291 6.64 -26.10 -6.78
C LYS A 291 7.61 -25.35 -7.70
N GLY A 292 8.37 -24.43 -7.12
CA GLY A 292 9.31 -23.58 -7.86
C GLY A 292 8.66 -22.37 -8.54
N TRP A 293 7.39 -22.06 -8.23
CA TRP A 293 6.77 -20.82 -8.69
C TRP A 293 7.55 -19.61 -8.15
N PRO A 294 7.94 -18.61 -8.98
CA PRO A 294 9.02 -17.68 -8.66
C PRO A 294 8.84 -16.83 -7.39
N LEU A 295 7.60 -16.54 -6.97
CA LEU A 295 7.34 -15.71 -5.78
C LEU A 295 6.89 -16.54 -4.57
N GLY A 296 6.98 -17.87 -4.65
CA GLY A 296 6.68 -18.79 -3.56
C GLY A 296 5.21 -19.21 -3.41
N PRO A 297 4.95 -20.29 -2.65
CA PRO A 297 3.63 -20.92 -2.54
C PRO A 297 2.57 -20.01 -1.92
N LEU A 298 2.90 -19.21 -0.91
CA LEU A 298 1.92 -18.29 -0.30
C LEU A 298 1.47 -17.23 -1.30
N MET A 299 2.41 -16.55 -1.96
CA MET A 299 2.06 -15.54 -2.96
C MET A 299 1.27 -16.15 -4.13
N HIS A 300 1.60 -17.37 -4.56
CA HIS A 300 0.78 -18.09 -5.56
C HIS A 300 -0.66 -18.28 -5.08
N PHE A 301 -0.85 -18.72 -3.84
CA PHE A 301 -2.17 -18.92 -3.26
C PHE A 301 -2.97 -17.61 -3.18
N LEU A 302 -2.33 -16.52 -2.75
CA LEU A 302 -2.97 -15.20 -2.65
C LEU A 302 -3.40 -14.64 -4.01
N LEU A 303 -2.58 -14.81 -5.06
CA LEU A 303 -2.88 -14.28 -6.39
C LEU A 303 -3.83 -15.18 -7.19
N HIS A 304 -3.65 -16.49 -7.10
CA HIS A 304 -4.29 -17.47 -7.99
C HIS A 304 -5.01 -18.56 -7.20
N GLY A 305 -4.31 -19.23 -6.28
CA GLY A 305 -4.78 -20.49 -5.70
C GLY A 305 -6.13 -20.42 -4.99
N HIS A 306 -6.43 -19.33 -4.26
CA HIS A 306 -7.74 -19.18 -3.61
C HIS A 306 -8.87 -19.09 -4.64
N ALA A 307 -8.70 -18.30 -5.70
CA ALA A 307 -9.70 -18.14 -6.75
C ALA A 307 -9.89 -19.42 -7.58
N GLU A 308 -8.85 -20.24 -7.67
CA GLU A 308 -8.88 -21.57 -8.28
C GLU A 308 -9.50 -22.64 -7.36
N GLY A 309 -9.90 -22.28 -6.13
CA GLY A 309 -10.48 -23.21 -5.15
C GLY A 309 -9.47 -24.18 -4.55
N ARG A 310 -8.16 -23.90 -4.67
CA ARG A 310 -7.11 -24.76 -4.13
C ARG A 310 -7.14 -24.76 -2.61
N ARG A 311 -6.71 -25.88 -2.03
CA ARG A 311 -6.57 -26.08 -0.59
C ARG A 311 -5.09 -26.21 -0.24
N PHE A 312 -4.75 -25.80 0.96
CA PHE A 312 -3.48 -26.08 1.64
C PHE A 312 -3.75 -26.93 2.87
#